data_AF-A0A3M6T6U5-F1
#
_entry.id   AF-A0A3M6T6U5-F1
#
_cell.length_a   1.000
_cell.length_b   1.000
_cell.length_c   1.000
_cell.angle_alpha   90.00
_cell.angle_beta   90.00
_cell.angle_gamma   90.00
#
_symmetry.space_group_name_H-M   'P 1'
#
loop_
_entity.id
_entity.type
_entity.pdbx_description
1 polymer ?
#
loop_
_entity_poly.entity_id
_entity_poly.type
_entity_poly.pdbx_seq_one_letter_code
_entity_poly.pdbx_strand_id
1 'polypeptide(L)'
;MDYFQGRLRKIADMRNIPNILAREQDFREELCRSECVVLIGSHQALSLIQNKQQEKDEDDILFDGKVMYEEFTENKELVKNRLVIVHFTERSENDWIPKGFDENRIFHVEGGKAPTKGTPTLTHLEYRMKKILLGDSFLY
;
A
#
# COMPACT_ATOMS: atom_id res chain seq x y z
N MET A 1 12.11 -3.56 -7.38
CA MET A 1 10.71 -3.11 -7.25
C MET A 1 9.91 -3.33 -8.54
N ASP A 2 10.52 -3.15 -9.71
CA ASP A 2 9.86 -3.26 -11.03
C ASP A 2 9.15 -4.59 -11.30
N TYR A 3 9.74 -5.72 -10.89
CA TYR A 3 9.07 -7.02 -11.03
C TYR A 3 7.78 -7.10 -10.20
N PHE A 4 7.81 -6.63 -8.94
CA PHE A 4 6.63 -6.68 -8.07
C PHE A 4 5.50 -5.81 -8.61
N GLN A 5 5.81 -4.57 -8.97
CA GLN A 5 4.85 -3.65 -9.58
C GLN A 5 4.33 -4.20 -10.92
N GLY A 6 5.21 -4.74 -11.77
CA GLY A 6 4.82 -5.36 -13.04
C GLY A 6 3.93 -6.59 -12.88
N ARG A 7 4.01 -7.31 -11.76
CA ARG A 7 3.12 -8.44 -11.45
C ARG A 7 1.76 -7.94 -10.97
N LEU A 8 1.73 -6.98 -10.07
CA LEU A 8 0.50 -6.37 -9.59
C LEU A 8 -0.26 -5.64 -10.72
N ARG A 9 0.44 -5.05 -11.69
CA ARG A 9 -0.14 -4.50 -12.93
C ARG A 9 -0.89 -5.51 -13.80
N LYS A 10 -0.67 -6.82 -13.62
CA LYS A 10 -1.46 -7.86 -14.28
C LYS A 10 -2.83 -8.08 -13.63
N ILE A 11 -3.04 -7.53 -12.45
CA ILE A 11 -4.28 -7.64 -11.68
C ILE A 11 -5.11 -6.38 -11.83
N ALA A 12 -4.48 -5.21 -11.75
CA ALA A 12 -5.16 -3.91 -11.85
C ALA A 12 -4.22 -2.84 -12.41
N ASP A 13 -4.80 -1.74 -12.91
CA ASP A 13 -4.00 -0.54 -13.20
C ASP A 13 -3.39 0.00 -11.90
N MET A 14 -2.11 0.35 -11.94
CA MET A 14 -1.37 0.78 -10.75
C MET A 14 -0.80 2.18 -10.93
N ARG A 15 -1.23 3.06 -10.03
CA ARG A 15 -0.67 4.41 -9.86
C ARG A 15 0.20 4.42 -8.60
N ASN A 16 1.45 4.87 -8.75
CA ASN A 16 2.34 5.10 -7.61
C ASN A 16 2.21 6.57 -7.15
N ILE A 17 2.72 6.87 -5.96
CA ILE A 17 2.58 8.19 -5.34
C ILE A 17 3.17 9.31 -6.23
N PRO A 18 4.40 9.20 -6.77
CA PRO A 18 4.94 10.23 -7.66
C PRO A 18 4.10 10.48 -8.91
N ASN A 19 3.53 9.43 -9.53
CA ASN A 19 2.67 9.60 -10.70
C ASN A 19 1.34 10.29 -10.38
N ILE A 20 0.82 10.12 -9.16
CA ILE A 20 -0.40 10.81 -8.71
C ILE A 20 -0.08 12.28 -8.46
N LEU A 21 0.99 12.55 -7.71
CA LEU A 21 1.42 13.90 -7.34
C LEU A 21 1.83 14.74 -8.55
N ALA A 22 2.54 14.16 -9.53
CA ALA A 22 2.97 14.85 -10.74
C ALA A 22 1.82 15.23 -11.70
N ARG A 23 0.61 14.70 -11.50
CA ARG A 23 -0.55 14.99 -12.35
C ARG A 23 -1.41 16.14 -11.83
N GLU A 24 -0.94 16.89 -10.83
CA GLU A 24 -1.72 17.88 -10.06
C GLU A 24 -3.03 17.30 -9.49
N GLN A 25 -3.15 15.98 -9.45
CA GLN A 25 -4.31 15.32 -8.85
C GLN A 25 -4.18 15.44 -7.33
N ASP A 26 -5.26 15.79 -6.66
CA ASP A 26 -5.29 15.79 -5.21
C ASP A 26 -5.01 14.36 -4.74
N PHE A 27 -3.80 14.13 -4.22
CA PHE A 27 -3.35 12.83 -3.74
C PHE A 27 -4.34 12.22 -2.74
N ARG A 28 -4.99 13.06 -1.93
CA ARG A 28 -6.04 12.62 -1.01
C ARG A 28 -7.24 12.07 -1.77
N GLU A 29 -7.69 12.75 -2.82
CA GLU A 29 -8.84 12.33 -3.62
C GLU A 29 -8.57 11.00 -4.35
N GLU A 30 -7.39 10.86 -4.96
CA GLU A 30 -6.98 9.62 -5.62
C GLU A 30 -6.83 8.46 -4.61
N LEU A 31 -6.24 8.73 -3.44
CA LEU A 31 -6.15 7.73 -2.35
C LEU A 31 -7.55 7.31 -1.88
N CYS A 32 -8.47 8.26 -1.71
CA CYS A 32 -9.86 8.02 -1.33
C CYS A 32 -10.64 7.19 -2.37
N ARG A 33 -10.40 7.43 -3.66
CA ARG A 33 -11.12 6.78 -4.78
C ARG A 33 -10.51 5.46 -5.21
N SER A 34 -9.28 5.16 -4.78
CA SER A 34 -8.58 3.92 -5.13
C SER A 34 -9.35 2.70 -4.64
N GLU A 35 -9.66 1.76 -5.52
CA GLU A 35 -10.39 0.53 -5.19
C GLU A 35 -9.58 -0.41 -4.28
N CYS A 36 -8.26 -0.35 -4.38
CA CYS A 36 -7.32 -1.07 -3.52
C CYS A 36 -6.05 -0.23 -3.33
N VAL A 37 -5.56 -0.16 -2.09
CA VAL A 37 -4.32 0.56 -1.75
C VAL A 37 -3.29 -0.45 -1.26
N VAL A 38 -2.12 -0.48 -1.88
CA VAL A 38 -1.00 -1.32 -1.46
C VAL A 38 0.09 -0.42 -0.89
N LEU A 39 0.25 -0.44 0.43
CA LEU A 39 1.31 0.26 1.14
C LEU A 39 2.55 -0.62 1.24
N ILE A 40 3.68 -0.12 0.73
CA ILE A 40 4.97 -0.75 0.98
C ILE A 40 5.50 -0.25 2.32
N GLY A 41 5.40 -1.09 3.35
CA GLY A 41 5.72 -0.76 4.74
C GLY A 41 7.23 -0.79 5.04
N SER A 42 8.04 -0.03 4.33
CA SER A 42 9.43 0.17 4.76
C SER A 42 9.47 0.99 6.05
N HIS A 43 10.50 0.80 6.89
CA HIS A 43 10.67 1.61 8.11
C HIS A 43 10.62 3.12 7.81
N GLN A 44 11.21 3.55 6.70
CA GLN A 44 11.17 4.95 6.26
C GLN A 44 9.75 5.40 5.94
N ALA A 45 9.01 4.67 5.11
CA ALA A 45 7.64 5.05 4.73
C ALA A 45 6.71 5.11 5.94
N LEU A 46 6.81 4.11 6.84
CA LEU A 46 5.99 4.06 8.05
C LEU A 46 6.36 5.17 9.05
N SER A 47 7.65 5.50 9.17
CA SER A 47 8.11 6.64 9.97
C SER A 47 7.59 7.98 9.43
N LEU A 48 7.61 8.18 8.11
CA LEU A 48 7.05 9.38 7.49
C LEU A 48 5.55 9.51 7.76
N ILE A 49 4.79 8.42 7.69
CA ILE A 49 3.36 8.42 8.03
C ILE A 49 3.16 8.73 9.52
N GLN A 50 3.85 8.01 10.41
CA GLN A 50 3.72 8.18 11.85
C GLN A 50 4.02 9.61 12.31
N ASN A 51 5.06 10.22 11.74
CA ASN A 51 5.51 11.57 12.07
C ASN A 51 4.81 12.65 11.22
N LYS A 52 3.89 12.28 10.32
CA LYS A 52 3.16 13.19 9.43
C LYS A 52 4.10 14.06 8.58
N GLN A 53 5.17 13.46 8.08
CA GLN A 53 6.22 14.13 7.32
C GLN A 53 6.07 13.87 5.82
N GLN A 54 6.49 14.86 5.03
CA GLN A 54 6.62 14.73 3.58
C GLN A 54 8.07 14.38 3.22
N GLU A 55 8.24 13.51 2.23
CA GLU A 55 9.49 13.37 1.48
C GLU A 55 9.38 14.22 0.22
N LYS A 56 10.44 14.99 -0.07
CA LYS A 56 10.49 15.90 -1.21
C LYS A 56 11.79 15.73 -1.96
N ASP A 57 11.76 16.00 -3.26
CA ASP A 57 12.92 16.23 -4.10
C ASP A 57 12.80 17.63 -4.69
N GLU A 58 13.71 18.53 -4.31
CA GLU A 58 13.59 19.97 -4.52
C GLU A 58 12.22 20.51 -4.03
N ASP A 59 11.36 20.94 -4.97
CA ASP A 59 10.02 21.45 -4.68
C ASP A 59 8.91 20.40 -4.84
N ASP A 60 9.24 19.22 -5.40
CA ASP A 60 8.29 18.16 -5.69
C ASP A 60 8.10 17.22 -4.50
N ILE A 61 6.84 16.98 -4.12
CA ILE A 61 6.52 15.98 -3.10
C ILE A 61 6.65 14.58 -3.72
N LEU A 62 7.46 13.72 -3.10
CA LEU A 62 7.60 12.30 -3.48
C LEU A 62 6.72 11.39 -2.62
N PHE A 63 6.48 11.80 -1.37
CA PHE A 63 5.66 11.06 -0.41
C PHE A 63 4.99 12.02 0.57
N ASP A 64 3.68 11.86 0.80
CA ASP A 64 2.95 12.68 1.78
C ASP A 64 2.43 11.83 2.94
N GLY A 65 3.27 11.66 3.96
CA GLY A 65 2.92 10.92 5.17
C GLY A 65 1.80 11.56 5.98
N LYS A 66 1.60 12.88 5.87
CA LYS A 66 0.52 13.59 6.57
C LYS A 66 -0.83 13.19 6.00
N VAL A 67 -1.00 13.27 4.67
CA VAL A 67 -2.25 12.88 4.00
C VAL A 67 -2.55 11.41 4.26
N MET A 68 -1.55 10.53 4.16
CA MET A 68 -1.73 9.10 4.45
C MET A 68 -2.13 8.85 5.89
N TYR A 69 -1.53 9.53 6.86
CA TYR A 69 -1.92 9.39 8.27
C TYR A 69 -3.38 9.79 8.51
N GLU A 70 -3.79 10.93 7.96
CA GLU A 70 -5.15 11.45 8.09
C GLU A 70 -6.16 10.48 7.47
N GLU A 71 -5.94 10.04 6.23
CA GLU A 71 -6.83 9.09 5.56
C GLU A 71 -6.86 7.73 6.26
N PHE A 72 -5.72 7.21 6.72
CA PHE A 72 -5.69 5.94 7.44
C PHE A 72 -6.22 6.03 8.87
N THR A 73 -6.47 7.23 9.39
CA THR A 73 -7.09 7.42 10.70
C THR A 73 -8.59 7.71 10.57
N GLU A 74 -8.98 8.51 9.58
CA GLU A 74 -10.35 9.02 9.41
C GLU A 74 -11.20 8.11 8.51
N ASN A 75 -10.59 7.50 7.48
CA ASN A 75 -11.27 6.67 6.50
C ASN A 75 -11.27 5.19 6.90
N LYS A 76 -12.14 4.85 7.87
CA LYS A 76 -12.29 3.46 8.37
C LYS A 76 -12.62 2.45 7.28
N GLU A 77 -13.34 2.86 6.24
CA GLU A 77 -13.72 2.00 5.12
C GLU A 77 -12.47 1.61 4.31
N LEU A 78 -11.63 2.59 3.95
CA LEU A 78 -10.36 2.34 3.27
C LEU A 78 -9.48 1.38 4.06
N VAL A 79 -9.29 1.63 5.35
CA VAL A 79 -8.42 0.81 6.23
C VAL A 79 -8.96 -0.62 6.35
N LYS A 80 -10.28 -0.77 6.55
CA LYS A 80 -10.90 -2.08 6.79
C LYS A 80 -11.04 -2.94 5.53
N ASN A 81 -11.27 -2.31 4.38
CA ASN A 81 -11.66 -3.05 3.17
C ASN A 81 -10.63 -2.94 2.05
N ARG A 82 -9.90 -1.83 1.91
CA ARG A 82 -9.12 -1.54 0.69
C ARG A 82 -7.60 -1.51 0.88
N LEU A 83 -7.11 -1.31 2.11
CA LEU A 83 -5.67 -1.24 2.41
C LEU A 83 -4.99 -2.59 2.62
N VAL A 84 -3.88 -2.83 1.93
CA VAL A 84 -2.98 -3.98 2.13
C VAL A 84 -1.58 -3.44 2.44
N ILE A 85 -0.89 -4.03 3.42
CA ILE A 85 0.48 -3.63 3.77
C ILE A 85 1.46 -4.74 3.38
N VAL A 86 2.56 -4.39 2.72
CA VAL A 86 3.59 -5.32 2.28
C VAL A 86 4.95 -4.86 2.80
N HIS A 87 5.61 -5.70 3.59
CA HIS A 87 6.96 -5.49 4.10
C HIS A 87 7.95 -6.37 3.31
N PHE A 88 9.00 -5.75 2.77
CA PHE A 88 10.13 -6.49 2.16
C PHE A 88 11.27 -6.76 3.14
N THR A 89 11.27 -6.07 4.29
CA THR A 89 12.21 -6.24 5.38
C THR A 89 11.48 -6.74 6.61
N GLU A 90 12.21 -7.27 7.60
CA GLU A 90 11.61 -7.64 8.87
C GLU A 90 10.88 -6.44 9.48
N ARG A 91 9.69 -6.68 9.99
CA ARG A 91 8.89 -5.66 10.66
C ARG A 91 9.51 -5.40 12.03
N SER A 92 9.63 -4.13 12.39
CA SER A 92 9.99 -3.70 13.75
C SER A 92 8.72 -3.51 14.59
N GLU A 93 8.80 -3.73 15.91
CA GLU A 93 7.72 -3.37 16.83
C GLU A 93 7.36 -1.87 16.77
N ASN A 94 8.31 -1.04 16.34
CA ASN A 94 8.12 0.39 16.16
C ASN A 94 7.42 0.75 14.83
N ASP A 95 7.23 -0.22 13.93
CA ASP A 95 6.58 0.04 12.65
C ASP A 95 5.12 0.39 12.85
N TRP A 96 4.78 1.58 12.38
CA TRP A 96 3.44 2.14 12.49
C TRP A 96 2.42 1.33 11.71
N ILE A 97 1.28 1.08 12.35
CA ILE A 97 0.11 0.44 11.76
C ILE A 97 -1.12 1.29 12.07
N PRO A 98 -2.04 1.49 11.09
CA PRO A 98 -3.31 2.15 11.36
C PRO A 98 -4.11 1.45 12.47
N LYS A 99 -4.70 2.23 13.37
CA LYS A 99 -5.47 1.67 14.49
C LYS A 99 -6.66 0.85 13.97
N GLY A 100 -6.76 -0.40 14.40
CA GLY A 100 -7.86 -1.30 14.01
C GLY A 100 -7.68 -1.92 12.62
N PHE A 101 -6.48 -1.86 12.05
CA PHE A 101 -6.13 -2.61 10.85
C PHE A 101 -6.09 -4.11 11.13
N ASP A 102 -6.54 -4.92 10.15
CA ASP A 102 -6.47 -6.38 10.23
C ASP A 102 -5.05 -6.85 9.90
N GLU A 103 -4.31 -7.33 10.90
CA GLU A 103 -2.94 -7.79 10.73
C GLU A 103 -2.81 -8.98 9.76
N ASN A 104 -3.89 -9.72 9.48
CA ASN A 104 -3.89 -10.77 8.46
C ASN A 104 -3.78 -10.23 7.02
N ARG A 105 -3.79 -8.90 6.84
CA ARG A 105 -3.57 -8.19 5.58
C ARG A 105 -2.18 -7.55 5.50
N ILE A 106 -1.30 -7.93 6.42
CA ILE A 106 0.13 -7.60 6.42
C ILE A 106 0.89 -8.77 5.80
N PHE A 107 1.64 -8.49 4.76
CA PHE A 107 2.40 -9.47 4.02
C PHE A 107 3.88 -9.25 4.25
N HIS A 108 4.57 -10.24 4.80
CA HIS A 108 6.02 -10.23 4.89
C HIS A 108 6.62 -11.00 3.71
N VAL A 109 7.50 -10.34 2.97
CA VAL A 109 8.23 -10.88 1.84
C VAL A 109 9.65 -11.17 2.29
N GLU A 110 9.99 -12.45 2.39
CA GLU A 110 11.31 -12.88 2.85
C GLU A 110 12.45 -12.42 1.92
N GLY A 111 13.54 -11.97 2.54
CA GLY A 111 14.82 -11.73 1.87
C GLY A 111 14.91 -10.45 1.03
N GLY A 112 14.04 -9.46 1.24
CA GLY A 112 14.14 -8.15 0.58
C GLY A 112 13.84 -8.17 -0.92
N LYS A 113 13.43 -9.33 -1.46
CA LYS A 113 13.25 -9.56 -2.89
C LYS A 113 11.78 -9.74 -3.20
N ALA A 114 11.34 -9.20 -4.34
CA ALA A 114 9.99 -9.44 -4.83
C ALA A 114 9.70 -10.95 -4.86
N PRO A 115 8.58 -11.40 -4.26
CA PRO A 115 8.32 -12.82 -4.13
C PRO A 115 8.13 -13.42 -5.54
N THR A 116 8.72 -14.59 -5.78
CA THR A 116 8.67 -15.24 -7.09
C THR A 116 7.30 -15.89 -7.33
N LYS A 117 6.97 -16.16 -8.59
CA LYS A 117 5.70 -16.80 -8.97
C LYS A 117 5.56 -18.15 -8.25
N GLY A 118 4.39 -18.39 -7.65
CA GLY A 118 4.07 -19.64 -6.95
C GLY A 118 4.47 -19.65 -5.48
N THR A 119 5.12 -18.60 -4.97
CA THR A 119 5.33 -18.47 -3.52
C THR A 119 3.99 -18.27 -2.79
N PRO A 120 3.83 -18.84 -1.57
CA PRO A 120 2.62 -18.64 -0.77
C PRO A 120 2.32 -17.17 -0.52
N THR A 121 3.35 -16.35 -0.23
CA THR A 121 3.21 -14.92 0.02
C THR A 121 2.64 -14.17 -1.18
N LEU A 122 3.20 -14.38 -2.38
CA LEU A 122 2.67 -13.72 -3.58
C LEU A 122 1.26 -14.22 -3.89
N THR A 123 1.02 -15.53 -3.80
CA THR A 123 -0.30 -16.11 -4.11
C THR A 123 -1.38 -15.56 -3.17
N HIS A 124 -1.07 -15.43 -1.88
CA HIS A 124 -2.00 -14.88 -0.90
C HIS A 124 -2.22 -13.37 -1.11
N LEU A 125 -1.18 -12.61 -1.46
CA LEU A 125 -1.31 -11.19 -1.81
C LEU A 125 -2.20 -11.01 -3.05
N GLU A 126 -1.92 -11.75 -4.13
CA GLU A 126 -2.71 -11.73 -5.36
C GLU A 126 -4.18 -12.09 -5.07
N TYR A 127 -4.42 -13.12 -4.23
CA TYR A 127 -5.76 -13.49 -3.77
C TYR A 127 -6.46 -12.35 -3.02
N ARG A 128 -5.79 -11.73 -2.04
CA ARG A 128 -6.39 -10.63 -1.26
C ARG A 128 -6.71 -9.43 -2.14
N MET A 129 -5.80 -9.04 -3.03
CA MET A 129 -6.05 -7.93 -3.96
C MET A 129 -7.24 -8.23 -4.87
N LYS A 130 -7.31 -9.43 -5.45
CA LYS A 130 -8.47 -9.82 -6.27
C LYS A 130 -9.77 -9.84 -5.47
N LYS A 131 -9.75 -10.33 -4.23
CA LYS A 131 -10.92 -10.31 -3.35
C LYS A 131 -11.39 -8.88 -3.04
N ILE A 132 -10.48 -7.94 -2.85
CA ILE A 132 -10.82 -6.53 -2.64
C ILE A 132 -11.45 -5.93 -3.91
N LEU A 133 -10.83 -6.16 -5.06
CA LEU A 133 -11.24 -5.56 -6.34
C LEU A 133 -12.52 -6.16 -6.92
N LEU A 134 -12.71 -7.48 -6.76
CA LEU A 134 -13.81 -8.23 -7.39
C LEU A 134 -14.92 -8.58 -6.39
N GLY A 135 -14.69 -8.40 -5.09
CA GLY A 135 -15.65 -8.76 -4.04
C GLY A 135 -16.05 -10.24 -4.12
N ASP A 136 -17.34 -10.52 -3.90
CA ASP A 136 -17.90 -11.88 -3.92
C ASP A 136 -17.97 -12.52 -5.31
N SER A 137 -17.79 -11.73 -6.38
CA SER A 137 -17.71 -12.26 -7.75
C SER A 137 -16.43 -13.06 -8.02
N PHE A 138 -15.46 -13.03 -7.09
CA PHE A 138 -14.21 -13.76 -7.20
C PHE A 138 -14.34 -15.29 -6.99
N LEU A 139 -15.44 -15.76 -6.42
CA LEU A 139 -15.66 -17.18 -6.09
C LEU A 139 -16.46 -17.96 -7.15
N TYR A 140 -16.78 -17.34 -8.29
CA TYR A 140 -17.58 -17.92 -9.38
C TYR A 140 -16.79 -18.01 -10.69
#